data_AF-A0A853D122-F1
#
_entry.id   AF-A0A853D122-F1
#
_cell.length_a   1.000
_cell.length_b   1.000
_cell.length_c   1.000
_cell.angle_alpha   90.00
_cell.angle_beta   90.00
_cell.angle_gamma   90.00
#
_symmetry.space_group_name_H-M   'P 1'
#
loop_
_entity.id
_entity.type
_entity.pdbx_description
1 polymer ?
#
loop_
_entity_poly.entity_id
_entity_poly.type
_entity_poly.pdbx_seq_one_letter_code
_entity_poly.pdbx_strand_id
1 'polypeptide(L)'
;MTKPSLYFFACLLIFILVLSLLITGSSILTVPLYEGSSIPMGTPITWMGLIALPLTIYFGVGEFRNPKKRHKLFNQLLTFSVGFAVLWVPVSYLLAGNLSLIAF
;
A
#
# COMPACT_ATOMS: atom_id res chain seq x y z
N MET A 1 -5.84 16.23 22.39
CA MET A 1 -6.26 15.69 21.07
C MET A 1 -5.34 16.27 20.00
N THR A 2 -4.48 15.46 19.41
CA THR A 2 -3.68 15.87 18.24
C THR A 2 -4.62 16.00 17.05
N LYS A 3 -4.63 17.16 16.37
CA LYS A 3 -5.44 17.36 15.17
C LYS A 3 -5.12 16.27 14.14
N PRO A 4 -6.11 15.62 13.51
CA PRO A 4 -5.85 14.64 12.46
C PRO A 4 -5.09 15.33 11.33
N SER A 5 -3.99 14.71 10.91
CA SER A 5 -3.14 15.26 9.86
C SER A 5 -3.84 15.14 8.50
N LEU A 6 -3.60 16.08 7.57
CA LEU A 6 -4.10 15.99 6.20
C LEU A 6 -3.73 14.64 5.54
N TYR A 7 -2.56 14.09 5.89
CA TYR A 7 -2.10 12.77 5.45
C TYR A 7 -3.05 11.63 5.85
N PHE A 8 -3.70 11.70 7.01
CA PHE A 8 -4.67 10.70 7.44
C PHE A 8 -5.85 10.63 6.46
N PHE A 9 -6.43 11.79 6.12
CA PHE A 9 -7.58 11.85 5.22
C PHE A 9 -7.21 11.43 3.80
N ALA A 10 -6.02 11.81 3.33
CA ALA A 10 -5.51 11.39 2.03
C ALA A 10 -5.36 9.86 1.95
N CYS A 11 -4.68 9.24 2.93
CA CYS A 11 -4.52 7.78 2.97
C CYS A 11 -5.86 7.06 3.11
N LEU A 12 -6.77 7.56 3.95
CA LEU A 12 -8.09 6.96 4.13
C LEU A 12 -8.91 7.00 2.84
N LEU A 13 -8.89 8.13 2.13
CA LEU A 13 -9.61 8.28 0.87
C LEU A 13 -9.05 7.34 -0.20
N ILE A 14 -7.73 7.23 -0.33
CA ILE A 14 -7.08 6.26 -1.23
C ILE A 14 -7.52 4.84 -0.89
N PHE A 15 -7.49 4.46 0.38
CA PHE A 15 -7.89 3.12 0.81
C PHE A 15 -9.36 2.82 0.46
N ILE A 16 -10.27 3.76 0.71
CA ILE A 16 -11.70 3.60 0.41
C ILE A 16 -11.93 3.48 -1.10
N LEU A 17 -11.26 4.30 -1.92
CA LEU A 17 -11.36 4.22 -3.38
C LEU A 17 -10.85 2.89 -3.93
N VAL A 18 -9.70 2.42 -3.44
CA VAL A 18 -9.16 1.12 -3.84
C VAL A 18 -10.12 0.02 -3.41
N LEU A 19 -10.60 0.04 -2.17
CA LEU A 19 -11.53 -0.95 -1.65
C LEU A 19 -12.85 -0.98 -2.45
N SER A 20 -13.38 0.17 -2.84
CA SER A 20 -14.60 0.23 -3.65
C SER A 20 -14.39 -0.37 -5.05
N LEU A 21 -13.24 -0.10 -5.70
CA LEU A 21 -12.88 -0.73 -6.97
C LEU A 21 -12.79 -2.26 -6.86
N LEU A 22 -12.17 -2.77 -5.78
CA LEU A 22 -12.06 -4.22 -5.52
C LEU A 22 -13.42 -4.86 -5.27
N ILE A 23 -14.24 -4.28 -4.39
CA ILE A 23 -15.56 -4.84 -4.04
C ILE A 23 -16.49 -4.85 -5.25
N THR A 24 -16.43 -3.81 -6.07
CA THR A 24 -17.24 -3.71 -7.29
C THR A 24 -16.71 -4.57 -8.44
N GLY A 25 -15.51 -5.13 -8.32
CA GLY A 25 -14.88 -5.89 -9.40
C GLY A 25 -14.66 -5.05 -10.66
N SER A 26 -14.31 -3.77 -10.49
CA SER A 26 -14.22 -2.81 -11.58
C SER A 26 -13.30 -3.30 -12.71
N SER A 27 -13.73 -3.12 -13.97
CA SER A 27 -12.95 -3.49 -15.15
C SER A 27 -11.61 -2.78 -15.26
N ILE A 28 -11.44 -1.62 -14.62
CA ILE A 28 -10.15 -0.92 -14.57
C ILE A 28 -9.06 -1.77 -13.90
N LEU A 29 -9.45 -2.71 -13.02
CA LEU A 29 -8.50 -3.58 -12.32
C LEU A 29 -7.90 -4.64 -13.25
N THR A 30 -8.48 -4.89 -14.43
CA THR A 30 -8.00 -5.90 -15.37
C THR A 30 -7.37 -5.31 -16.64
N VAL A 31 -7.48 -3.99 -16.84
CA VAL A 31 -6.82 -3.27 -17.93
C VAL A 31 -5.30 -3.44 -17.81
N PRO A 32 -4.56 -3.79 -18.88
CA PRO A 32 -3.11 -3.89 -18.82
C PRO A 32 -2.46 -2.55 -18.46
N LEU A 33 -1.36 -2.58 -17.71
CA LEU A 33 -0.67 -1.40 -17.21
C LEU A 33 -0.14 -0.50 -18.34
N TYR A 34 0.40 -1.12 -19.38
CA TYR A 34 0.80 -0.50 -20.64
C TYR A 34 0.56 -1.48 -21.80
N GLU A 35 0.57 -0.98 -23.03
CA GLU A 35 0.34 -1.79 -24.24
C GLU A 35 1.35 -2.95 -24.31
N GLY A 36 0.84 -4.19 -24.39
CA GLY A 36 1.66 -5.40 -24.42
C GLY A 36 2.07 -5.97 -23.05
N SER A 37 1.73 -5.31 -21.94
CA SER A 37 1.98 -5.86 -20.60
C SER A 37 0.97 -6.94 -20.20
N SER A 38 1.45 -7.99 -19.52
CA SER A 38 0.60 -8.99 -18.85
C SER A 38 0.18 -8.57 -17.43
N ILE A 39 0.69 -7.43 -16.95
CA ILE A 39 0.45 -6.93 -15.60
C ILE A 39 -0.82 -6.08 -15.61
N PRO A 40 -1.87 -6.47 -14.88
CA PRO A 40 -3.09 -5.67 -14.80
C PRO A 40 -2.89 -4.43 -13.92
N MET A 41 -3.58 -3.33 -14.25
CA MET A 41 -3.70 -2.09 -13.47
C MET A 41 -4.17 -2.34 -12.03
N GLY A 42 -4.91 -3.42 -11.81
CA GLY A 42 -5.29 -3.86 -10.47
C GLY A 42 -4.08 -4.12 -9.57
N THR A 43 -2.92 -4.52 -10.11
CA THR A 43 -1.71 -4.76 -9.32
C THR A 43 -1.22 -3.48 -8.61
N PRO A 44 -0.86 -2.38 -9.30
CA PRO A 44 -0.47 -1.16 -8.60
C PRO A 44 -1.61 -0.51 -7.80
N ILE A 45 -2.87 -0.63 -8.25
CA ILE A 45 -4.03 -0.08 -7.52
C ILE A 45 -4.21 -0.78 -6.17
N THR A 46 -4.22 -2.12 -6.15
CA THR A 46 -4.36 -2.90 -4.91
C THR A 46 -3.20 -2.64 -3.94
N TRP A 47 -1.99 -2.47 -4.46
CA TRP A 47 -0.84 -2.10 -3.66
C TRP A 47 -0.94 -0.74 -3.00
N MET A 48 -1.43 0.27 -3.73
CA MET A 48 -1.70 1.57 -3.13
C MET A 48 -2.67 1.43 -1.96
N GLY A 49 -3.69 0.59 -2.08
CA GLY A 49 -4.60 0.26 -0.98
C GLY A 49 -3.89 -0.43 0.20
N LEU A 50 -3.05 -1.43 -0.07
CA LEU A 50 -2.27 -2.15 0.95
C LEU A 50 -1.31 -1.24 1.71
N ILE A 51 -0.73 -0.23 1.08
CA ILE A 51 0.13 0.78 1.72
C ILE A 51 -0.72 1.82 2.47
N ALA A 52 -1.84 2.24 1.87
CA ALA A 52 -2.71 3.26 2.43
C ALA A 52 -3.36 2.83 3.74
N LEU A 53 -3.70 1.55 3.91
CA LEU A 53 -4.31 1.03 5.14
C LEU A 53 -3.43 1.21 6.39
N PRO A 54 -2.21 0.66 6.48
CA PRO A 54 -1.34 0.85 7.64
C PRO A 54 -0.95 2.32 7.83
N LEU A 55 -0.79 3.10 6.77
CA LEU A 55 -0.56 4.55 6.88
C LEU A 55 -1.75 5.29 7.48
N THR A 56 -2.97 4.92 7.12
CA THR A 56 -4.20 5.48 7.72
C THR A 56 -4.24 5.20 9.22
N ILE A 57 -3.92 3.98 9.65
CA ILE A 57 -3.85 3.62 11.06
C ILE A 57 -2.74 4.40 11.77
N TYR A 58 -1.55 4.49 11.15
CA TYR A 58 -0.39 5.19 11.69
C TYR A 58 -0.64 6.69 11.88
N PHE A 59 -1.25 7.36 10.90
CA PHE A 59 -1.55 8.80 10.98
C PHE A 59 -2.83 9.12 11.76
N GLY A 60 -3.78 8.19 11.84
CA GLY A 60 -5.05 8.37 12.56
C GLY A 60 -4.92 8.23 14.07
N VAL A 61 -4.01 7.37 14.53
CA VAL A 61 -3.80 7.13 15.97
C VAL A 61 -2.51 7.81 16.43
N GLY A 62 -2.65 8.98 17.06
CA GLY A 62 -1.50 9.76 17.56
C GLY A 62 -0.58 8.99 18.52
N GLU A 63 -1.11 7.99 19.23
CA GLU A 63 -0.34 7.12 20.14
C GLU A 63 0.66 6.21 19.41
N PHE A 64 0.45 5.91 18.14
CA PHE A 64 1.41 5.13 17.33
C PHE A 64 2.56 5.99 16.82
N ARG A 65 2.34 7.30 16.63
CA ARG A 65 3.40 8.26 16.26
C ARG A 65 4.35 8.55 17.42
N ASN A 66 3.89 8.42 18.66
CA ASN A 66 4.71 8.54 19.87
C ASN A 66 4.48 7.33 20.80
N PRO A 67 5.03 6.16 20.44
CA PRO A 67 4.68 4.91 21.09
C PRO A 67 5.21 4.84 22.53
N LYS A 68 4.28 4.76 23.51
CA LYS A 68 4.59 4.26 24.86
C LYS A 68 4.88 2.75 24.80
N LYS A 69 5.57 2.17 25.80
CA LYS A 69 5.97 0.74 25.84
C LYS A 69 4.91 -0.25 25.34
N ARG A 70 3.63 0.00 25.64
CA ARG A 70 2.47 -0.84 25.25
C ARG A 70 2.17 -0.86 23.75
N HIS A 71 2.42 0.22 23.03
CA HIS A 71 2.08 0.36 21.60
C HIS A 71 3.29 0.24 20.67
N LYS A 72 4.47 -0.06 21.23
CA LYS A 72 5.72 -0.17 20.48
C LYS A 72 5.68 -1.30 19.45
N LEU A 73 5.17 -2.48 19.84
CA LEU A 73 5.04 -3.62 18.93
C LEU A 73 4.12 -3.29 17.75
N PHE A 74 2.98 -2.65 18.02
CA PHE A 74 2.00 -2.30 16.99
C PHE A 74 2.57 -1.26 16.00
N ASN A 75 3.28 -0.26 16.52
CA ASN A 75 3.99 0.71 15.66
C ASN A 75 5.07 0.04 14.79
N GLN A 76 5.83 -0.90 15.35
CA GLN A 76 6.81 -1.68 14.58
C GLN A 76 6.12 -2.48 13.48
N LEU A 77 5.03 -3.19 13.78
CA LEU A 77 4.27 -3.95 12.78
C LEU A 77 3.73 -3.05 11.66
N LEU A 78 3.18 -1.87 11.98
CA LEU A 78 2.72 -0.91 10.97
C LEU A 78 3.86 -0.43 10.09
N THR A 79 5.00 -0.10 10.70
CA THR A 79 6.18 0.38 9.96
C THR A 79 6.76 -0.72 9.07
N PHE A 80 6.89 -1.94 9.60
CA PHE A 80 7.32 -3.11 8.83
C PHE A 80 6.36 -3.43 7.69
N SER A 81 5.05 -3.35 7.92
CA SER A 81 4.03 -3.58 6.89
C SER A 81 4.18 -2.61 5.72
N VAL A 82 4.37 -1.32 5.99
CA VAL A 82 4.64 -0.32 4.93
C VAL A 82 5.97 -0.63 4.22
N GLY A 83 7.02 -0.95 4.98
CA GLY A 83 8.33 -1.31 4.40
C GLY A 83 8.26 -2.52 3.47
N PHE A 84 7.59 -3.59 3.89
CA PHE A 84 7.38 -4.80 3.07
C PHE A 84 6.51 -4.52 1.84
N ALA A 85 5.46 -3.71 1.98
CA ALA A 85 4.60 -3.36 0.85
C ALA A 85 5.36 -2.56 -0.22
N VAL A 86 6.26 -1.64 0.19
CA VAL A 86 7.13 -0.92 -0.76
C VAL A 86 8.20 -1.84 -1.37
N LEU A 87 8.79 -2.74 -0.57
CA LEU A 87 9.77 -3.73 -1.03
C LEU A 87 9.15 -4.83 -1.90
N TRP A 88 7.84 -4.86 -2.07
CA TRP A 88 7.18 -5.89 -2.85
C TRP A 88 7.49 -5.81 -4.35
N VAL A 89 7.86 -4.63 -4.91
CA VAL A 89 8.37 -4.53 -6.31
C VAL A 89 9.64 -5.34 -6.50
N PRO A 90 10.76 -5.04 -5.82
CA PRO A 90 11.99 -5.78 -6.04
C PRO A 90 11.82 -7.26 -5.68
N VAL A 91 11.03 -7.59 -4.64
CA VAL A 91 10.80 -8.99 -4.25
C VAL A 91 10.02 -9.76 -5.33
N SER A 92 8.95 -9.20 -5.89
CA SER A 92 8.17 -9.86 -6.94
C SER A 92 8.99 -10.04 -8.22
N TYR A 93 9.86 -9.08 -8.54
CA TYR A 93 10.80 -9.18 -9.65
C TYR A 93 11.84 -10.29 -9.45
N LEU A 94 12.46 -10.36 -8.25
CA LEU A 94 13.41 -11.42 -7.90
C LEU A 94 12.76 -12.81 -7.95
N LEU A 95 11.53 -12.94 -7.44
CA LEU A 95 10.78 -14.21 -7.41
C LEU A 95 10.30 -14.64 -8.80
N ALA A 96 10.07 -13.70 -9.73
CA ALA A 96 9.70 -14.01 -11.10
C ALA A 96 10.86 -14.60 -11.94
N GLY A 97 12.07 -14.70 -11.37
CA GLY A 97 13.24 -15.27 -12.06
C GLY A 97 13.86 -14.38 -13.13
N ASN A 98 13.40 -13.12 -13.25
CA ASN A 98 14.00 -12.12 -14.13
C ASN A 98 15.25 -11.52 -13.47
N LEU A 99 16.37 -12.26 -13.47
CA LEU A 99 17.67 -11.75 -13.01
C LEU A 99 18.37 -10.84 -14.04
N SER A 100 17.78 -10.61 -15.22
CA SER A 100 18.32 -9.73 -16.25
C SER A 100 17.77 -8.31 -16.11
N LEU A 101 18.58 -7.42 -15.54
CA LEU A 101 18.36 -5.99 -15.31
C LEU A 101 18.25 -5.14 -16.61
N ILE A 102 17.81 -5.72 -17.73
CA ILE A 102 17.73 -5.07 -19.04
C ILE A 102 16.46 -5.54 -19.75
N ALA A 103 15.39 -4.75 -19.65
CA ALA A 103 14.37 -4.55 -20.67
C ALA A 103 13.29 -3.63 -20.07
N PHE A 104 13.55 -2.32 -20.17
CA PHE A 104 12.48 -1.35 -20.36
C PHE A 104 12.00 -1.43 -21.80
#